data_AF-A0A107DHT2-F1
#
_entry.id   AF-A0A107DHT2-F1
#
_cell.length_a   1.000
_cell.length_b   1.000
_cell.length_c   1.000
_cell.angle_alpha   90.00
_cell.angle_beta   90.00
_cell.angle_gamma   90.00
#
_symmetry.space_group_name_H-M   'P 1'
#
loop_
_entity.id
_entity.type
_entity.pdbx_description
1 polymer ?
#
loop_
_entity_poly.entity_id
_entity_poly.type
_entity_poly.pdbx_seq_one_letter_code
_entity_poly.pdbx_strand_id
1 'polypeptide(L)'
;MRIPKIWLQGLLLACLLGAAAASWAAPFKFTVDGNIAKSNQPGKNAYVFSEQALMALPQHTITTSTSWTPVATFSGPRLADVLKIVGAKGTQIELHCIDEYTFTIPASDADKYGVILARKMNGKVLDNASYGPLWVMYPRDQFADELKTPLGEAKFAWQVIGLTVK
;
A
#
# COMPACT_ATOMS: atom_id res chain seq x y z
N MET A 1 16.03 -60.29 41.21
CA MET A 1 14.91 -59.35 41.42
C MET A 1 14.96 -58.30 40.32
N ARG A 2 14.08 -58.40 39.32
CA ARG A 2 13.96 -57.52 38.14
C ARG A 2 12.93 -56.43 38.46
N ILE A 3 13.26 -55.16 38.21
CA ILE A 3 12.32 -54.02 38.21
C ILE A 3 12.64 -53.18 36.95
N PRO A 4 11.64 -52.69 36.17
CA PRO A 4 11.69 -52.70 34.71
C PRO A 4 12.07 -51.38 34.02
N LYS A 5 12.62 -51.52 32.80
CA LYS A 5 12.84 -50.48 31.78
C LYS A 5 11.51 -50.14 31.05
N ILE A 6 10.73 -49.20 31.57
CA ILE A 6 9.78 -48.34 30.83
C ILE A 6 9.73 -47.08 31.72
N TRP A 7 10.23 -45.92 31.32
CA TRP A 7 9.46 -44.83 30.70
C TRP A 7 10.45 -43.82 30.08
N LEU A 8 11.09 -44.21 28.98
CA LEU A 8 11.62 -43.25 27.99
C LEU A 8 10.50 -43.02 26.98
N GLN A 9 9.65 -42.01 27.19
CA GLN A 9 8.78 -41.44 26.15
C GLN A 9 8.01 -40.23 26.71
N GLY A 10 8.77 -39.17 27.06
CA GLY A 10 8.23 -37.83 27.28
C GLY A 10 8.50 -36.99 26.04
N LEU A 11 7.57 -37.02 25.10
CA LEU A 11 7.54 -36.38 23.79
C LEU A 11 8.34 -35.07 23.65
N LEU A 12 9.39 -35.15 22.81
CA LEU A 12 9.82 -34.08 21.90
C LEU A 12 8.62 -33.62 21.05
N LEU A 13 7.91 -32.57 21.46
CA LEU A 13 6.89 -31.93 20.61
C LEU A 13 6.75 -30.43 20.92
N ALA A 14 7.83 -29.68 20.79
CA ALA A 14 7.84 -28.23 21.06
C ALA A 14 8.49 -27.37 19.96
N CYS A 15 8.61 -27.87 18.72
CA CYS A 15 9.36 -27.14 17.66
C CYS A 15 8.58 -26.78 16.37
N LEU A 16 7.25 -26.98 16.25
CA LEU A 16 6.59 -26.83 14.94
C LEU A 16 5.21 -26.15 14.95
N LEU A 17 5.04 -25.04 15.69
CA LEU A 17 3.87 -24.16 15.52
C LEU A 17 4.23 -22.68 15.33
N GLY A 18 5.40 -22.43 14.75
CA GLY A 18 5.80 -21.12 14.24
C GLY A 18 5.60 -20.99 12.72
N ALA A 19 4.58 -21.64 12.15
CA ALA A 19 4.16 -21.32 10.79
C ALA A 19 3.46 -19.96 10.85
N ALA A 20 4.24 -18.87 10.83
CA ALA A 20 3.72 -17.59 10.42
C ALA A 20 3.00 -17.83 9.10
N ALA A 21 1.67 -17.73 9.11
CA ALA A 21 0.89 -17.68 7.89
C ALA A 21 1.45 -16.51 7.08
N ALA A 22 2.35 -16.80 6.17
CA ALA A 22 2.78 -15.84 5.18
C ALA A 22 1.54 -15.58 4.36
N SER A 23 0.84 -14.48 4.65
CA SER A 23 -0.16 -13.93 3.73
C SER A 23 0.63 -13.56 2.48
N TRP A 24 0.60 -14.44 1.48
CA TRP A 24 1.14 -14.14 0.17
C TRP A 24 0.17 -13.17 -0.48
N ALA A 25 0.41 -11.87 -0.26
CA ALA A 25 -0.28 -10.86 -1.03
C ALA A 25 0.00 -11.12 -2.52
N ALA A 26 -1.07 -11.19 -3.33
CA ALA A 26 -0.94 -11.49 -4.75
C ALA A 26 -0.07 -10.43 -5.44
N PRO A 27 0.77 -10.83 -6.42
CA PRO A 27 1.56 -9.88 -7.18
C PRO A 27 0.63 -8.93 -7.93
N PHE A 28 0.99 -7.65 -7.98
CA PHE A 28 0.21 -6.63 -8.69
C PHE A 28 1.08 -5.82 -9.65
N LYS A 29 0.40 -5.10 -10.54
CA LYS A 29 0.99 -4.07 -11.40
C LYS A 29 0.34 -2.74 -11.04
N PHE A 30 1.11 -1.66 -11.10
CA PHE A 30 0.60 -0.31 -10.90
C PHE A 30 0.67 0.47 -12.20
N THR A 31 -0.47 0.86 -12.74
CA THR A 31 -0.55 1.56 -14.03
C THR A 31 -0.74 3.05 -13.82
N VAL A 32 0.06 3.86 -14.54
CA VAL A 32 -0.06 5.31 -14.57
C VAL A 32 -0.29 5.74 -16.02
N ASP A 33 -1.34 6.50 -16.28
CA ASP A 33 -1.64 7.04 -17.61
C ASP A 33 -2.10 8.51 -17.56
N GLY A 34 -2.61 9.01 -18.69
CA GLY A 34 -3.08 10.38 -18.84
C GLY A 34 -1.95 11.33 -19.20
N ASN A 35 -1.88 12.49 -18.54
CA ASN A 35 -0.94 13.56 -18.85
C ASN A 35 0.46 13.28 -18.27
N ILE A 36 1.16 12.30 -18.87
CA ILE A 36 2.51 11.85 -18.52
C ILE A 36 3.47 11.98 -19.70
N ALA A 37 4.76 12.20 -19.40
CA ALA A 37 5.79 12.37 -20.41
C ALA A 37 6.51 11.06 -20.80
N LYS A 38 6.48 10.04 -19.93
CA LYS A 38 7.15 8.75 -20.16
C LYS A 38 6.14 7.61 -20.19
N SER A 39 6.20 6.80 -21.23
CA SER A 39 5.47 5.53 -21.37
C SER A 39 6.47 4.38 -21.48
N ASN A 40 6.09 3.21 -20.95
CA ASN A 40 6.81 1.95 -21.16
C ASN A 40 5.92 0.87 -21.80
N GLN A 41 4.76 1.26 -22.33
CA GLN A 41 3.81 0.37 -23.00
C GLN A 41 3.75 0.69 -24.50
N PRO A 42 4.13 -0.26 -25.38
CA PRO A 42 4.04 -0.06 -26.82
C PRO A 42 2.61 0.30 -27.26
N GLY A 43 2.46 1.39 -28.03
CA GLY A 43 1.17 1.82 -28.57
C GLY A 43 0.17 2.37 -27.55
N LYS A 44 0.58 2.58 -26.29
CA LYS A 44 -0.27 3.17 -25.23
C LYS A 44 0.48 4.28 -24.51
N ASN A 45 -0.22 5.36 -24.13
CA ASN A 45 0.35 6.39 -23.26
C ASN A 45 0.22 5.99 -21.79
N ALA A 46 0.95 4.94 -21.39
CA ALA A 46 0.89 4.38 -20.05
C ALA A 46 2.26 3.92 -19.56
N TYR A 47 2.52 4.12 -18.28
CA TYR A 47 3.68 3.60 -17.57
C TYR A 47 3.22 2.56 -16.55
N VAL A 48 3.68 1.33 -16.70
CA VAL A 48 3.32 0.21 -15.80
C VAL A 48 4.52 -0.14 -14.95
N PHE A 49 4.37 0.00 -13.64
CA PHE A 49 5.33 -0.50 -12.65
C PHE A 49 5.02 -1.95 -12.30
N SER A 50 6.05 -2.80 -12.25
CA SER A 50 5.93 -4.04 -11.48
C SER A 50 5.91 -3.72 -9.99
N GLU A 51 5.31 -4.59 -9.17
CA GLU A 51 5.37 -4.46 -7.70
C GLU A 51 6.82 -4.27 -7.22
N GLN A 52 7.75 -5.08 -7.71
CA GLN A 52 9.16 -4.97 -7.34
C GLN A 52 9.75 -3.59 -7.68
N ALA A 53 9.47 -3.05 -8.87
CA ALA A 53 9.98 -1.74 -9.28
C ALA A 53 9.36 -0.61 -8.46
N LEU A 54 8.06 -0.70 -8.15
CA LEU A 54 7.38 0.29 -7.32
C LEU A 54 7.91 0.27 -5.87
N MET A 55 8.15 -0.92 -5.32
CA MET A 55 8.66 -1.09 -3.95
C MET A 55 10.17 -0.84 -3.83
N ALA A 56 10.90 -0.78 -4.93
CA ALA A 56 12.31 -0.38 -4.95
C ALA A 56 12.51 1.14 -4.82
N LEU A 57 11.45 1.94 -4.97
CA LEU A 57 11.49 3.38 -4.71
C LEU A 57 11.75 3.67 -3.22
N PRO A 58 12.26 4.87 -2.86
CA PRO A 58 12.44 5.25 -1.47
C PRO A 58 11.17 5.02 -0.65
N GLN A 59 11.31 4.28 0.45
CA GLN A 59 10.19 3.93 1.32
C GLN A 59 10.03 4.98 2.41
N HIS A 60 8.79 5.40 2.65
CA HIS A 60 8.43 6.37 3.66
C HIS A 60 7.38 5.80 4.61
N THR A 61 7.32 6.34 5.83
CA THR A 61 6.37 5.90 6.86
C THR A 61 5.50 7.07 7.32
N ILE A 62 4.19 6.83 7.38
CA ILE A 62 3.21 7.71 8.03
C ILE A 62 2.65 6.98 9.25
N THR A 63 2.56 7.67 10.38
CA THR A 63 1.88 7.16 11.57
C THR A 63 0.62 7.99 11.79
N THR A 64 -0.54 7.36 11.69
CA THR A 64 -1.85 8.04 11.81
C THR A 64 -2.95 7.04 12.12
N SER A 65 -4.07 7.51 12.67
CA SER A 65 -5.36 6.81 12.66
C SER A 65 -6.11 7.06 11.35
N THR A 66 -7.08 6.19 11.05
CA THR A 66 -8.07 6.34 9.97
C THR A 66 -9.48 6.10 10.54
N SER A 67 -10.54 6.21 9.73
CA SER A 67 -11.87 5.74 10.18
C SER A 67 -11.99 4.23 10.32
N TRP A 68 -11.07 3.46 9.73
CA TRP A 68 -11.12 1.99 9.70
C TRP A 68 -10.10 1.34 10.63
N THR A 69 -9.11 2.10 11.08
CA THR A 69 -8.01 1.59 11.90
C THR A 69 -7.64 2.58 13.01
N PRO A 70 -7.29 2.09 14.22
CA PRO A 70 -6.64 2.92 15.22
C PRO A 70 -5.27 3.40 14.70
N VAL A 71 -4.57 4.22 15.49
CA VAL A 71 -3.22 4.69 15.12
C VAL A 71 -2.34 3.50 14.75
N ALA A 72 -1.83 3.53 13.51
CA ALA A 72 -0.98 2.51 12.94
C ALA A 72 0.13 3.16 12.10
N THR A 73 1.16 2.35 11.80
CA THR A 73 2.26 2.75 10.92
C THR A 73 2.01 2.21 9.51
N PHE A 74 2.06 3.09 8.52
CA PHE A 74 1.85 2.76 7.12
C PHE A 74 3.12 3.06 6.35
N SER A 75 3.57 2.14 5.52
CA SER A 75 4.81 2.34 4.75
C SER A 75 4.69 1.94 3.28
N GLY A 76 5.32 2.74 2.43
CA GLY A 76 5.29 2.63 0.98
C GLY A 76 6.04 3.79 0.31
N PRO A 77 6.16 3.78 -1.03
CA PRO A 77 6.76 4.89 -1.76
C PRO A 77 5.87 6.13 -1.75
N ARG A 78 6.49 7.31 -1.92
CA ARG A 78 5.73 8.56 -2.11
C ARG A 78 5.03 8.58 -3.46
N LEU A 79 3.82 9.10 -3.47
CA LEU A 79 3.09 9.38 -4.70
C LEU A 79 3.88 10.36 -5.58
N ALA A 80 4.52 11.37 -4.97
CA ALA A 80 5.35 12.34 -5.68
C ALA A 80 6.51 11.69 -6.48
N ASP A 81 7.14 10.63 -5.95
CA ASP A 81 8.22 9.93 -6.65
C ASP A 81 7.70 9.19 -7.89
N VAL A 82 6.52 8.58 -7.79
CA VAL A 82 5.84 7.92 -8.93
C VAL A 82 5.52 8.94 -10.02
N LEU A 83 4.92 10.08 -9.65
CA LEU A 83 4.59 11.16 -10.58
C LEU A 83 5.82 11.74 -11.26
N LYS A 84 6.92 11.91 -10.52
CA LYS A 84 8.20 12.38 -11.04
C LYS A 84 8.82 11.39 -12.03
N ILE A 85 8.76 10.09 -11.76
CA ILE A 85 9.30 9.06 -12.66
C ILE A 85 8.63 9.12 -14.02
N VAL A 86 7.30 9.18 -14.04
CA VAL A 86 6.51 9.21 -15.28
C VAL A 86 6.51 10.59 -15.96
N GLY A 87 6.99 11.62 -15.28
CA GLY A 87 6.99 13.00 -15.77
C GLY A 87 5.56 13.55 -15.91
N ALA A 88 4.74 13.36 -14.87
CA ALA A 88 3.36 13.81 -14.80
C ALA A 88 3.25 15.35 -14.93
N LYS A 89 2.23 15.82 -15.66
CA LYS A 89 1.95 17.26 -15.90
C LYS A 89 0.48 17.64 -15.71
N GLY A 90 -0.21 16.97 -14.79
CA GLY A 90 -1.61 17.24 -14.44
C GLY A 90 -1.77 17.98 -13.11
N THR A 91 -2.97 18.48 -12.88
CA THR A 91 -3.35 19.12 -11.61
C THR A 91 -4.25 18.21 -10.75
N GLN A 92 -4.79 17.15 -11.35
CA GLN A 92 -5.64 16.17 -10.69
C GLN A 92 -5.12 14.76 -10.95
N ILE A 93 -5.37 13.87 -9.99
CA ILE A 93 -5.02 12.45 -10.04
C ILE A 93 -6.28 11.67 -9.70
N GLU A 94 -6.78 10.91 -10.67
CA GLU A 94 -7.83 9.94 -10.42
C GLU A 94 -7.20 8.60 -10.04
N LEU A 95 -7.51 8.11 -8.85
CA LEU A 95 -7.07 6.81 -8.34
C LEU A 95 -8.02 5.73 -8.84
N HIS A 96 -7.47 4.55 -9.17
CA HIS A 96 -8.24 3.39 -9.63
C HIS A 96 -8.02 2.18 -8.73
N CYS A 97 -9.10 1.59 -8.24
CA CYS A 97 -9.11 0.45 -7.33
C CYS A 97 -9.56 -0.85 -8.02
N ILE A 98 -9.32 -1.99 -7.37
CA ILE A 98 -9.71 -3.32 -7.88
C ILE A 98 -11.23 -3.47 -8.02
N ASP A 99 -12.00 -2.83 -7.15
CA ASP A 99 -13.46 -2.86 -7.10
C ASP A 99 -14.12 -1.79 -7.99
N GLU A 100 -13.37 -1.22 -8.94
CA GLU A 100 -13.79 -0.12 -9.82
C GLU A 100 -14.14 1.19 -9.07
N TYR A 101 -13.82 1.28 -7.77
CA TYR A 101 -13.86 2.55 -7.07
C TYR A 101 -12.83 3.51 -7.66
N THR A 102 -13.25 4.76 -7.84
CA THR A 102 -12.38 5.85 -8.26
C THR A 102 -12.54 7.06 -7.36
N PHE A 103 -11.44 7.78 -7.15
CA PHE A 103 -11.47 9.04 -6.42
C PHE A 103 -10.42 9.99 -6.97
N THR A 104 -10.81 11.26 -7.16
CA THR A 104 -9.90 12.28 -7.68
C THR A 104 -9.34 13.12 -6.53
N ILE A 105 -8.01 13.22 -6.48
CA ILE A 105 -7.27 14.07 -5.55
C ILE A 105 -6.46 15.14 -6.31
N PRO A 106 -6.24 16.32 -5.73
CA PRO A 106 -5.30 17.29 -6.29
C PRO A 106 -3.90 16.69 -6.40
N ALA A 107 -3.21 16.91 -7.52
CA ALA A 107 -1.82 16.47 -7.66
C ALA A 107 -0.89 17.12 -6.62
N SER A 108 -1.23 18.33 -6.17
CA SER A 108 -0.52 19.05 -5.11
C SER A 108 -0.56 18.36 -3.75
N ASP A 109 -1.53 17.47 -3.51
CA ASP A 109 -1.62 16.72 -2.26
C ASP A 109 -0.40 15.82 -2.06
N ALA A 110 0.17 15.29 -3.16
CA ALA A 110 1.33 14.40 -3.14
C ALA A 110 2.51 15.01 -2.38
N ASP A 111 2.83 16.29 -2.67
CA ASP A 111 3.91 17.02 -1.99
C ASP A 111 3.45 17.68 -0.70
N LYS A 112 2.25 18.29 -0.68
CA LYS A 112 1.72 19.02 0.49
C LYS A 112 1.71 18.14 1.73
N TYR A 113 1.21 16.92 1.61
CA TYR A 113 1.03 16.01 2.75
C TYR A 113 2.06 14.89 2.79
N GLY A 114 2.91 14.76 1.77
CA GLY A 114 3.81 13.62 1.64
C GLY A 114 3.06 12.30 1.48
N VAL A 115 2.02 12.28 0.64
CA VAL A 115 1.16 11.11 0.40
C VAL A 115 1.99 9.91 -0.01
N ILE A 116 1.70 8.76 0.60
CA ILE A 116 2.34 7.48 0.25
C ILE A 116 1.32 6.52 -0.34
N LEU A 117 1.81 5.64 -1.22
CA LEU A 117 1.13 4.44 -1.67
C LEU A 117 1.52 3.30 -0.72
N ALA A 118 0.85 3.18 0.41
CA ALA A 118 1.23 2.24 1.47
C ALA A 118 1.04 0.79 1.00
N ARG A 119 2.08 -0.02 1.14
CA ARG A 119 2.08 -1.48 0.90
C ARG A 119 2.04 -2.28 2.20
N LYS A 120 2.44 -1.67 3.32
CA LYS A 120 2.46 -2.30 4.64
C LYS A 120 1.76 -1.47 5.69
N MET A 121 1.09 -2.16 6.62
CA MET A 121 0.52 -1.61 7.85
C MET A 121 1.10 -2.38 9.04
N ASN A 122 1.71 -1.67 10.00
CA ASN A 122 2.40 -2.25 11.16
C ASN A 122 3.41 -3.34 10.76
N GLY A 123 4.19 -3.06 9.71
CA GLY A 123 5.19 -3.96 9.15
C GLY A 123 4.65 -5.14 8.35
N LYS A 124 3.34 -5.40 8.36
CA LYS A 124 2.69 -6.49 7.61
C LYS A 124 2.24 -6.01 6.24
N VAL A 125 2.44 -6.83 5.21
CA VAL A 125 1.99 -6.53 3.85
C VAL A 125 0.46 -6.53 3.80
N LEU A 126 -0.12 -5.55 3.10
CA LEU A 126 -1.56 -5.48 2.85
C LEU A 126 -1.96 -6.52 1.80
N ASP A 127 -2.95 -7.35 2.09
CA ASP A 127 -3.51 -8.30 1.11
C ASP A 127 -4.86 -7.81 0.57
N ASN A 128 -5.35 -8.46 -0.48
CA ASN A 128 -6.61 -8.06 -1.12
C ASN A 128 -7.84 -8.27 -0.22
N ALA A 129 -7.75 -9.11 0.82
CA ALA A 129 -8.84 -9.31 1.78
C ALA A 129 -8.91 -8.21 2.84
N SER A 130 -7.88 -7.35 2.93
CA SER A 130 -7.81 -6.21 3.83
C SER A 130 -7.85 -4.90 3.04
N TYR A 131 -6.71 -4.23 2.87
CA TYR A 131 -6.62 -2.91 2.24
C TYR A 131 -5.69 -2.90 1.02
N GLY A 132 -5.22 -4.08 0.59
CA GLY A 132 -4.19 -4.26 -0.42
C GLY A 132 -4.75 -4.34 -1.85
N PRO A 133 -3.89 -4.11 -2.87
CA PRO A 133 -2.44 -4.15 -2.76
C PRO A 133 -1.81 -2.86 -2.23
N LEU A 134 -2.42 -1.71 -2.49
CA LEU A 134 -1.96 -0.40 -2.01
C LEU A 134 -3.08 0.39 -1.35
N TRP A 135 -2.73 1.13 -0.30
CA TRP A 135 -3.61 2.09 0.35
C TRP A 135 -3.01 3.49 0.26
N VAL A 136 -3.72 4.44 -0.31
CA VAL A 136 -3.32 5.85 -0.32
C VAL A 136 -3.42 6.40 1.10
N MET A 137 -2.28 6.83 1.64
CA MET A 137 -2.19 7.28 3.02
C MET A 137 -1.73 8.73 3.11
N TYR A 138 -2.47 9.51 3.88
CA TYR A 138 -2.14 10.86 4.31
C TYR A 138 -1.87 10.87 5.83
N PRO A 139 -1.09 11.83 6.35
CA PRO A 139 -0.89 12.03 7.78
C PRO A 139 -2.13 12.69 8.43
N ARG A 140 -3.27 12.00 8.43
CA ARG A 140 -4.60 12.49 8.88
C ARG A 140 -4.56 13.23 10.21
N ASP A 141 -3.87 12.66 11.19
CA ASP A 141 -3.82 13.23 12.54
C ASP A 141 -3.02 14.53 12.65
N GLN A 142 -2.08 14.78 11.72
CA GLN A 142 -1.30 16.02 11.67
C GLN A 142 -2.05 17.17 10.98
N PHE A 143 -3.02 16.85 10.12
CA PHE A 143 -3.83 17.82 9.36
C PHE A 143 -5.31 17.60 9.64
N ALA A 144 -5.67 17.54 10.92
CA ALA A 144 -6.98 17.07 11.34
C ALA A 144 -8.13 17.93 10.78
N ASP A 145 -7.97 19.24 10.73
CA ASP A 145 -8.99 20.17 10.25
C ASP A 145 -9.30 19.98 8.74
N GLU A 146 -8.32 19.51 7.97
CA GLU A 146 -8.46 19.28 6.53
C GLU A 146 -8.86 17.84 6.20
N LEU A 147 -8.34 16.87 6.95
CA LEU A 147 -8.44 15.44 6.63
C LEU A 147 -9.45 14.66 7.49
N LYS A 148 -9.89 15.18 8.65
CA LYS A 148 -10.98 14.56 9.46
C LYS A 148 -12.35 15.07 9.02
N THR A 149 -12.60 15.00 7.72
CA THR A 149 -13.89 15.35 7.10
C THR A 149 -14.32 14.23 6.17
N PRO A 150 -15.63 14.07 5.84
CA PRO A 150 -16.06 13.02 4.92
C PRO A 150 -15.33 13.03 3.57
N LEU A 151 -14.99 14.22 3.05
CA LEU A 151 -14.20 14.35 1.81
C LEU A 151 -12.73 13.99 2.02
N GLY A 152 -12.15 14.35 3.17
CA GLY A 152 -10.78 13.95 3.54
C GLY A 152 -10.63 12.44 3.63
N GLU A 153 -11.59 11.76 4.25
CA GLU A 153 -11.63 10.30 4.41
C GLU A 153 -11.67 9.59 3.04
N ALA A 154 -12.47 10.10 2.09
CA ALA A 154 -12.59 9.51 0.76
C ALA A 154 -11.27 9.52 -0.05
N LYS A 155 -10.30 10.38 0.32
CA LYS A 155 -8.96 10.39 -0.29
C LYS A 155 -8.13 9.14 0.04
N PHE A 156 -8.47 8.40 1.09
CA PHE A 156 -7.75 7.23 1.57
C PHE A 156 -8.20 5.98 0.81
N ALA A 157 -8.15 6.01 -0.52
CA ALA A 157 -8.55 4.89 -1.36
C ALA A 157 -7.63 3.69 -1.10
N TRP A 158 -8.21 2.53 -0.80
CA TRP A 158 -7.51 1.25 -0.69
C TRP A 158 -7.64 0.42 -1.94
N GLN A 159 -6.89 -0.70 -2.00
CA GLN A 159 -6.85 -1.58 -3.16
C GLN A 159 -6.47 -0.87 -4.47
N VAL A 160 -5.66 0.19 -4.39
CA VAL A 160 -5.29 1.01 -5.55
C VAL A 160 -4.32 0.23 -6.44
N ILE A 161 -4.62 0.18 -7.74
CA ILE A 161 -3.84 -0.50 -8.78
C ILE A 161 -3.39 0.43 -9.90
N GLY A 162 -3.79 1.69 -9.86
CA GLY A 162 -3.32 2.67 -10.82
C GLY A 162 -3.84 4.07 -10.56
N LEU A 163 -3.43 4.98 -11.43
CA LEU A 163 -3.94 6.34 -11.47
C LEU A 163 -3.92 6.91 -12.88
N THR A 164 -4.79 7.88 -13.12
CA THR A 164 -4.80 8.73 -14.31
C THR A 164 -4.45 10.16 -13.92
N VAL A 165 -3.44 10.70 -14.57
CA VAL A 165 -3.04 12.11 -14.42
C VAL A 165 -3.89 12.97 -15.36
N LYS A 166 -4.61 13.95 -14.82
CA LYS A 166 -5.49 14.86 -15.57
C LYS A 166 -4.92 16.28 -15.60
#